data_AF-A0A661MZ41-F1
#
_entry.id   AF-A0A661MZ41-F1
#
_cell.length_a   1.000
_cell.length_b   1.000
_cell.length_c   1.000
_cell.angle_alpha   90.00
_cell.angle_beta   90.00
_cell.angle_gamma   90.00
#
_symmetry.space_group_name_H-M   'P 1'
#
loop_
_entity.id
_entity.type
_entity.pdbx_description
1 polymer ?
#
loop_
_entity_poly.entity_id
_entity_poly.type
_entity_poly.pdbx_seq_one_letter_code
_entity_poly.pdbx_strand_id
1 'polypeptide(L)'
;MAAAMAAAEAGVRTLVVEGGEYLTPKDMSQREEQMFPKLLQDGGSRTSADRAVKIHQGRGVGGSTLHNINLIKRIPEAIRVEWTRTRGLSHLPASRWTALYEELEQLLRVTAVPREQWNRHNLLLEKACSELGWKGGGLSHNRSGCLGSGFCEVGCRYNAKHHAFKVLLPRLLAAGGEVLSNCVAVRVVHQGGAARGVEAVAINPVTRQVLGEVEITAKRVCLSASATGTAALLLRSDVRDPSGETGNTLRIHPAVIAAGDFEEPVKAWEGIPQTYECTEFLELDKPDGHRVWVLPAFAHPMGTA
;
A
#
# COMPACT_ATOMS: atom_id res chain seq x y z
N MET A 1 -7.32 -3.04 8.23
CA MET A 1 -8.30 -1.96 8.44
C MET A 1 -9.66 -2.25 7.81
N ALA A 2 -9.76 -2.48 6.49
CA ALA A 2 -11.07 -2.75 5.84
C ALA A 2 -11.87 -3.91 6.46
N ALA A 3 -11.22 -5.06 6.67
CA ALA A 3 -11.86 -6.20 7.34
C ALA A 3 -12.34 -5.88 8.77
N ALA A 4 -11.55 -5.09 9.51
CA ALA A 4 -11.92 -4.66 10.86
C ALA A 4 -13.13 -3.72 10.84
N MET A 5 -13.15 -2.73 9.94
CA MET A 5 -14.28 -1.82 9.74
C MET A 5 -15.55 -2.61 9.42
N ALA A 6 -15.50 -3.51 8.44
CA ALA A 6 -16.66 -4.33 8.06
C ALA A 6 -17.14 -5.24 9.20
N ALA A 7 -16.22 -5.83 9.97
CA ALA A 7 -16.58 -6.66 11.13
C ALA A 7 -17.25 -5.83 12.24
N ALA A 8 -16.73 -4.64 12.55
CA ALA A 8 -17.32 -3.75 13.54
C ALA A 8 -18.71 -3.25 13.11
N GLU A 9 -18.87 -2.85 11.85
CA GLU A 9 -20.18 -2.45 11.29
C GLU A 9 -21.20 -3.59 11.30
N ALA A 10 -20.74 -4.85 11.24
CA ALA A 10 -21.56 -6.03 11.42
C ALA A 10 -21.82 -6.40 12.90
N GLY A 11 -21.43 -5.56 13.86
CA GLY A 11 -21.65 -5.76 15.30
C GLY A 11 -20.65 -6.68 15.99
N VAL A 12 -19.53 -7.03 15.34
CA VAL A 12 -18.47 -7.82 15.96
C VAL A 12 -17.54 -6.89 16.75
N ARG A 13 -17.36 -7.16 18.05
CA ARG A 13 -16.34 -6.47 18.87
C ARG A 13 -14.96 -6.68 18.24
N THR A 14 -14.35 -5.59 17.80
CA THR A 14 -13.17 -5.63 16.92
C THR A 14 -12.05 -4.76 17.46
N LEU A 15 -10.85 -5.33 17.54
CA LEU A 15 -9.61 -4.63 17.89
C LEU A 15 -8.61 -4.77 16.74
N VAL A 16 -8.00 -3.65 16.33
CA VAL A 16 -6.86 -3.63 15.41
C VAL A 16 -5.58 -3.43 16.21
N VAL A 17 -4.58 -4.27 15.99
CA VAL A 17 -3.24 -4.13 16.55
C VAL A 17 -2.32 -3.60 15.45
N GLU A 18 -1.71 -2.43 15.67
CA GLU A 18 -0.85 -1.76 14.70
C GLU A 18 0.51 -1.43 15.32
N GLY A 19 1.57 -1.93 14.69
CA GLY A 19 2.94 -1.72 15.16
C GLY A 19 3.39 -0.26 15.05
N GLY A 20 2.81 0.52 14.15
CA GLY A 20 3.13 1.92 13.96
C GLY A 20 2.29 2.92 14.73
N GLU A 21 2.65 4.19 14.54
CA GLU A 21 2.03 5.34 15.21
C GLU A 21 0.66 5.70 14.60
N TYR A 22 -0.19 6.32 15.42
CA TYR A 22 -1.34 7.08 14.95
C TYR A 22 -0.85 8.47 14.53
N LEU A 23 -0.81 8.74 13.21
CA LEU A 23 -0.30 9.99 12.65
C LEU A 23 -1.40 10.72 11.91
N THR A 24 -1.62 11.98 12.28
CA THR A 24 -2.58 12.88 11.64
C THR A 24 -1.89 13.76 10.59
N PRO A 25 -2.64 14.46 9.73
CA PRO A 25 -2.05 15.42 8.78
C PRO A 25 -1.14 16.48 9.43
N LYS A 26 -1.38 16.85 10.70
CA LYS A 26 -0.55 17.82 11.42
C LYS A 26 0.87 17.31 11.69
N ASP A 27 1.01 15.99 11.85
CA ASP A 27 2.27 15.30 12.13
C ASP A 27 3.13 15.10 10.89
N MET A 28 2.53 15.23 9.70
CA MET A 28 3.23 15.11 8.42
C MET A 28 4.02 16.40 8.16
N SER A 29 5.33 16.37 8.41
CA SER A 29 6.20 17.55 8.33
C SER A 29 6.73 17.86 6.94
N GLN A 30 6.51 16.96 5.97
CA GLN A 30 7.11 17.01 4.63
C GLN A 30 8.65 16.97 4.64
N ARG A 31 9.26 16.47 5.72
CA ARG A 31 10.71 16.27 5.85
C ARG A 31 11.05 14.79 5.86
N GLU A 32 11.73 14.31 4.83
CA GLU A 32 12.09 12.90 4.61
C GLU A 32 12.76 12.27 5.83
N GLU A 33 13.76 12.93 6.40
CA GLU A 33 14.52 12.49 7.57
C GLU A 33 13.68 12.36 8.85
N GLN A 34 12.55 13.06 8.92
CA GLN A 34 11.61 12.94 10.05
C GLN A 34 10.53 11.90 9.77
N MET A 35 10.09 11.80 8.52
CA MET A 35 8.91 11.03 8.15
C MET A 35 9.23 9.59 7.77
N PHE A 36 10.38 9.29 7.15
CA PHE A 36 10.76 7.91 6.83
C PHE A 36 10.86 7.02 8.07
N PRO A 37 11.51 7.43 9.18
CA PRO A 37 11.55 6.62 10.40
C PRO A 37 10.15 6.33 11.00
N LYS A 38 9.20 7.23 10.78
CA LYS A 38 7.82 7.11 11.30
C LYS A 38 6.93 6.24 10.42
N LEU A 39 6.98 6.46 9.11
CA LEU A 39 6.05 5.90 8.12
C LEU A 39 6.50 4.60 7.48
N LEU A 40 7.79 4.28 7.49
CA LEU A 40 8.34 3.11 6.81
C LEU A 40 8.91 2.10 7.80
N GLN A 41 8.75 0.81 7.48
CA GLN A 41 9.47 -0.26 8.17
C GLN A 41 10.98 -0.03 8.04
N ASP A 42 11.69 -0.22 9.14
CA ASP A 42 13.14 0.01 9.25
C ASP A 42 13.57 1.40 8.74
N GLY A 43 12.70 2.41 8.85
CA GLY A 43 12.97 3.76 8.36
C GLY A 43 13.22 3.83 6.84
N GLY A 44 12.75 2.84 6.07
CA GLY A 44 12.96 2.76 4.62
C GLY A 44 14.23 2.01 4.21
N SER A 45 14.96 1.40 5.15
CA SER A 45 16.18 0.63 4.85
C SER A 45 15.93 -0.86 4.62
N ARG A 46 14.68 -1.32 4.62
CA ARG A 46 14.36 -2.75 4.44
C ARG A 46 14.71 -3.21 3.02
N THR A 47 15.41 -4.35 2.93
CA THR A 47 15.81 -4.95 1.65
C THR A 47 15.60 -6.47 1.64
N SER A 48 15.78 -7.09 0.47
CA SER A 48 16.12 -8.51 0.37
C SER A 48 17.44 -8.82 1.10
N ALA A 49 17.68 -10.09 1.41
CA ALA A 49 18.87 -10.51 2.18
C ALA A 49 20.19 -10.17 1.47
N ASP A 50 20.22 -10.27 0.15
CA ASP A 50 21.33 -9.89 -0.74
C ASP A 50 21.38 -8.38 -1.04
N ARG A 51 20.44 -7.60 -0.51
CA ARG A 51 20.25 -6.15 -0.74
C ARG A 51 19.95 -5.77 -2.19
N ALA A 52 19.63 -6.72 -3.06
CA ALA A 52 19.31 -6.45 -4.46
C ALA A 52 18.02 -5.64 -4.65
N VAL A 53 17.05 -5.79 -3.74
CA VAL A 53 15.76 -5.10 -3.83
C VAL A 53 15.41 -4.40 -2.53
N LYS A 54 15.10 -3.11 -2.60
CA LYS A 54 14.51 -2.34 -1.49
C LYS A 54 13.02 -2.59 -1.38
N ILE A 55 12.53 -2.82 -0.16
CA ILE A 55 11.14 -3.19 0.12
C ILE A 55 10.45 -2.06 0.90
N HIS A 56 9.67 -1.25 0.18
CA HIS A 56 8.93 -0.14 0.77
C HIS A 56 7.64 -0.66 1.44
N GLN A 57 7.62 -0.65 2.78
CA GLN A 57 6.45 -1.07 3.56
C GLN A 57 6.08 0.01 4.56
N GLY A 58 4.80 0.36 4.61
CA GLY A 58 4.31 1.32 5.58
C GLY A 58 4.23 0.74 6.98
N ARG A 59 4.41 1.61 7.96
CA ARG A 59 4.23 1.39 9.39
C ARG A 59 3.42 2.57 9.94
N GLY A 60 2.29 2.28 10.56
CA GLY A 60 1.38 3.33 11.07
C GLY A 60 -0.07 2.94 10.88
N VAL A 61 -0.97 3.58 11.64
CA VAL A 61 -2.41 3.36 11.48
C VAL A 61 -2.80 3.78 10.06
N GLY A 62 -3.06 2.82 9.19
CA GLY A 62 -3.29 3.02 7.75
C GLY A 62 -2.27 2.32 6.83
N GLY A 63 -1.15 1.84 7.37
CA GLY A 63 -0.12 1.07 6.67
C GLY A 63 0.49 1.83 5.48
N SER A 64 0.84 1.09 4.42
CA SER A 64 1.45 1.68 3.21
C SER A 64 0.58 2.72 2.50
N THR A 65 -0.72 2.77 2.80
CA THR A 65 -1.59 3.82 2.25
C THR A 65 -1.26 5.20 2.80
N LEU A 66 -0.54 5.34 3.92
CA LEU A 66 -0.07 6.64 4.41
C LEU A 66 0.94 7.27 3.43
N HIS A 67 1.85 6.47 2.88
CA HIS A 67 2.97 6.95 2.06
C HIS A 67 2.89 6.57 0.56
N ASN A 68 1.90 5.80 0.09
CA ASN A 68 1.83 5.54 -1.35
C ASN A 68 1.55 6.83 -2.18
N ILE A 69 1.59 6.72 -3.51
CA ILE A 69 1.40 7.86 -4.42
C ILE A 69 -0.03 8.01 -4.97
N ASN A 70 -1.02 7.35 -4.34
CA ASN A 70 -2.46 7.43 -4.64
C ASN A 70 -2.88 6.84 -6.00
N LEU A 71 -1.99 6.14 -6.71
CA LEU A 71 -2.34 5.45 -7.95
C LEU A 71 -3.38 4.36 -7.69
N ILE A 72 -4.50 4.40 -8.42
CA ILE A 72 -5.54 3.37 -8.39
C ILE A 72 -5.71 2.78 -9.79
N LYS A 73 -5.46 1.47 -9.90
CA LYS A 73 -5.62 0.71 -11.13
C LYS A 73 -6.32 -0.60 -10.82
N ARG A 74 -7.32 -0.96 -11.63
CA ARG A 74 -7.96 -2.28 -11.56
C ARG A 74 -6.98 -3.35 -12.04
N ILE A 75 -7.08 -4.55 -11.49
CA ILE A 75 -6.34 -5.71 -12.00
C ILE A 75 -6.81 -5.99 -13.43
N PRO A 76 -5.91 -6.04 -14.42
CA PRO A 76 -6.23 -6.36 -15.81
C PRO A 76 -7.00 -7.68 -15.95
N GLU A 77 -7.90 -7.75 -16.93
CA GLU A 77 -8.76 -8.90 -17.14
C GLU A 77 -7.99 -10.20 -17.37
N ALA A 78 -6.95 -10.19 -18.21
CA ALA A 78 -6.12 -11.35 -18.48
C ALA A 78 -5.57 -12.00 -17.20
N ILE A 79 -5.13 -11.18 -16.23
CA ILE A 79 -4.65 -11.66 -14.92
C ILE A 79 -5.79 -12.27 -14.10
N ARG A 80 -6.97 -11.64 -14.10
CA ARG A 80 -8.15 -12.18 -13.36
C ARG A 80 -8.61 -13.52 -13.94
N VAL A 81 -8.60 -13.67 -15.26
CA VAL A 81 -8.92 -14.92 -15.95
C VAL A 81 -7.89 -16.00 -15.58
N GLU A 82 -6.60 -15.66 -15.61
CA GLU A 82 -5.53 -16.57 -15.21
C GLU A 82 -5.69 -17.03 -13.76
N TRP A 83 -5.94 -16.11 -12.82
CA TRP A 83 -6.12 -16.45 -11.40
C TRP A 83 -7.38 -17.28 -11.15
N THR A 84 -8.46 -17.03 -11.89
CA THR A 84 -9.67 -17.85 -11.82
C THR A 84 -9.34 -19.32 -12.12
N ARG A 85 -8.52 -19.56 -13.16
CA ARG A 85 -8.10 -20.91 -13.57
C ARG A 85 -7.05 -21.53 -12.63
N THR A 86 -6.09 -20.75 -12.15
CA THR A 86 -4.87 -21.26 -11.48
C THR A 86 -4.89 -21.17 -9.96
N ARG A 87 -5.75 -20.31 -9.38
CA ARG A 87 -5.79 -20.01 -7.94
C ARG A 87 -7.14 -20.34 -7.29
N GLY A 88 -8.04 -21.04 -8.00
CA GLY A 88 -9.34 -21.44 -7.45
C GLY A 88 -10.29 -20.26 -7.17
N LEU A 89 -10.15 -19.15 -7.90
CA LEU A 89 -10.98 -17.95 -7.72
C LEU A 89 -12.30 -18.00 -8.51
N SER A 90 -12.82 -19.19 -8.84
CA SER A 90 -14.10 -19.35 -9.56
C SER A 90 -15.31 -18.76 -8.83
N HIS A 91 -15.22 -18.60 -7.51
CA HIS A 91 -16.21 -17.92 -6.67
C HIS A 91 -16.20 -16.38 -6.81
N LEU A 92 -15.24 -15.81 -7.55
CA LEU A 92 -15.16 -14.39 -7.88
C LEU A 92 -15.33 -14.20 -9.41
N PRO A 93 -16.56 -14.33 -9.95
CA PRO A 93 -16.82 -14.10 -11.36
C PRO A 93 -16.56 -12.63 -11.74
N ALA A 94 -16.46 -12.35 -13.04
CA ALA A 94 -16.17 -11.01 -13.56
C ALA A 94 -17.13 -9.93 -13.00
N SER A 95 -18.43 -10.24 -12.89
CA SER A 95 -19.44 -9.35 -12.31
C SER A 95 -19.17 -9.01 -10.85
N ARG A 96 -18.70 -9.98 -10.04
CA ARG A 96 -18.35 -9.75 -8.64
C ARG A 96 -17.11 -8.86 -8.50
N TRP A 97 -16.10 -9.06 -9.34
CA TRP A 97 -14.94 -8.16 -9.41
C TRP A 97 -15.36 -6.73 -9.74
N THR A 98 -16.21 -6.55 -10.76
CA THR A 98 -16.70 -5.22 -11.15
C THR A 98 -17.43 -4.52 -9.99
N ALA A 99 -18.35 -5.21 -9.34
CA ALA A 99 -19.07 -4.66 -8.19
C ALA A 99 -18.13 -4.26 -7.04
N LEU A 100 -17.12 -5.08 -6.72
CA LEU A 100 -16.11 -4.75 -5.71
C LEU A 100 -15.27 -3.53 -6.10
N TYR A 101 -14.89 -3.41 -7.37
CA TYR A 101 -14.17 -2.22 -7.83
C TYR A 101 -15.02 -0.97 -7.74
N GLU A 102 -16.27 -1.01 -8.18
CA GLU A 102 -17.17 0.15 -8.13
C GLU A 102 -17.42 0.60 -6.69
N GLU A 103 -17.66 -0.33 -5.76
CA GLU A 103 -17.81 -0.04 -4.34
C GLU A 103 -16.56 0.64 -3.77
N LEU A 104 -15.38 0.09 -4.04
CA LEU A 104 -14.12 0.64 -3.53
C LEU A 104 -13.73 1.96 -4.19
N GLU A 105 -14.00 2.13 -5.48
CA GLU A 105 -13.72 3.36 -6.22
C GLU A 105 -14.61 4.50 -5.72
N GLN A 106 -15.88 4.23 -5.41
CA GLN A 106 -16.77 5.19 -4.77
C GLN A 106 -16.28 5.53 -3.35
N LEU A 107 -15.96 4.51 -2.54
CA LEU A 107 -15.48 4.69 -1.17
C LEU A 107 -14.18 5.52 -1.11
N LEU A 108 -13.25 5.27 -2.03
CA LEU A 108 -11.97 5.95 -2.13
C LEU A 108 -12.04 7.24 -2.96
N ARG A 109 -13.20 7.58 -3.53
CA ARG A 109 -13.43 8.74 -4.42
C ARG A 109 -12.42 8.81 -5.55
N VAL A 110 -12.28 7.69 -6.27
CA VAL A 110 -11.33 7.54 -7.37
C VAL A 110 -11.78 8.40 -8.54
N THR A 111 -10.88 9.22 -9.05
CA THR A 111 -11.13 10.10 -10.20
C THR A 111 -9.91 10.12 -11.10
N ALA A 112 -10.13 10.27 -12.41
CA ALA A 112 -9.04 10.55 -13.35
C ALA A 112 -8.37 11.87 -12.93
N VAL A 113 -7.03 11.92 -12.97
CA VAL A 113 -6.32 13.17 -12.70
C VAL A 113 -6.46 14.07 -13.93
N PRO A 114 -7.08 15.26 -13.81
CA PRO A 114 -7.24 16.16 -14.94
C PRO A 114 -5.89 16.56 -15.52
N ARG A 115 -5.83 16.66 -16.85
CA ARG A 115 -4.59 16.91 -17.60
C ARG A 115 -3.88 18.18 -17.15
N GLU A 116 -4.64 19.22 -16.83
CA GLU A 116 -4.15 20.51 -16.34
C GLU A 116 -3.39 20.42 -15.00
N GLN A 117 -3.51 19.30 -14.29
CA GLN A 117 -2.78 19.04 -13.04
C GLN A 117 -1.53 18.16 -13.25
N TRP A 118 -1.24 17.77 -14.49
CA TRP A 118 -0.05 16.96 -14.80
C TRP A 118 1.18 17.86 -14.78
N ASN A 119 2.17 17.50 -13.96
CA ASN A 119 3.43 18.22 -13.92
C ASN A 119 4.27 17.98 -15.20
N ARG A 120 5.34 18.76 -15.36
CA ARG A 120 6.28 18.64 -16.50
C ARG A 120 6.81 17.22 -16.68
N HIS A 121 7.11 16.51 -15.60
CA HIS A 121 7.66 15.15 -15.66
C HIS A 121 6.68 14.17 -16.35
N ASN A 122 5.39 14.23 -16.01
CA ASN A 122 4.36 13.40 -16.64
C ASN A 122 4.09 13.81 -18.09
N LEU A 123 4.09 15.11 -18.39
CA LEU A 123 3.90 15.64 -19.75
C LEU A 123 5.03 15.22 -20.71
N LEU A 124 6.27 15.12 -20.21
CA LEU A 124 7.40 14.63 -20.99
C LEU A 124 7.23 13.15 -21.39
N LEU A 125 6.73 12.31 -20.48
CA LEU A 125 6.46 10.90 -20.81
C LEU A 125 5.34 10.78 -21.85
N GLU A 126 4.27 11.55 -21.70
CA GLU A 126 3.20 11.60 -22.71
C GLU A 126 3.72 12.02 -24.08
N LYS A 127 4.51 13.11 -24.14
CA LYS A 127 5.12 13.57 -25.38
C LYS A 127 5.96 12.47 -26.03
N ALA A 128 6.81 11.81 -25.25
CA ALA A 128 7.64 10.71 -25.74
C ALA A 128 6.80 9.55 -26.28
N CYS A 129 5.74 9.15 -25.56
CA CYS A 129 4.82 8.12 -26.06
C CYS A 129 4.17 8.52 -27.38
N SER A 130 3.73 9.77 -27.51
CA SER A 130 3.13 10.28 -28.74
C SER A 130 4.12 10.28 -29.92
N GLU A 131 5.36 10.71 -29.71
CA GLU A 131 6.39 10.77 -30.75
C GLU A 131 6.85 9.37 -31.21
N LEU A 132 6.88 8.40 -30.29
CA LEU A 132 7.24 7.01 -30.57
C LEU A 132 6.07 6.15 -31.07
N GLY A 133 4.84 6.67 -31.03
CA GLY A 133 3.63 5.91 -31.33
C GLY A 133 3.32 4.82 -30.30
N TRP A 134 3.79 4.98 -29.06
CA TRP A 134 3.61 4.01 -27.97
C TRP A 134 2.28 4.20 -27.24
N LYS A 135 1.76 3.10 -26.70
CA LYS A 135 0.55 3.12 -25.85
C LYS A 135 0.85 3.79 -24.50
N GLY A 136 0.04 4.78 -24.15
CA GLY A 136 0.07 5.45 -22.85
C GLY A 136 -1.27 6.13 -22.54
N GLY A 137 -1.43 6.59 -21.30
CA GLY A 137 -2.69 7.18 -20.84
C GLY A 137 -2.61 7.87 -19.49
N GLY A 138 -3.62 8.71 -19.22
CA GLY A 138 -3.81 9.33 -17.91
C GLY A 138 -4.23 8.32 -16.84
N LEU A 139 -3.80 8.57 -15.61
CA LEU A 139 -4.07 7.71 -14.45
C LEU A 139 -5.16 8.26 -13.54
N SER A 140 -5.78 7.34 -12.77
CA SER A 140 -6.80 7.66 -11.77
C SER A 140 -6.23 7.59 -10.36
N HIS A 141 -6.57 8.59 -9.54
CA HIS A 141 -6.11 8.71 -8.15
C HIS A 141 -7.24 8.78 -7.13
N ASN A 142 -6.96 8.36 -5.90
CA ASN A 142 -7.85 8.54 -4.74
C ASN A 142 -7.49 9.79 -3.92
N ARG A 143 -7.73 10.99 -4.49
CA ARG A 143 -7.44 12.27 -3.83
C ARG A 143 -8.55 13.30 -4.04
N SER A 144 -8.69 14.26 -3.12
CA SER A 144 -9.59 15.42 -3.28
C SER A 144 -8.98 16.66 -2.63
N GLY A 145 -9.10 17.82 -3.28
CA GLY A 145 -8.51 19.07 -2.80
C GLY A 145 -6.97 19.03 -2.74
N CYS A 146 -6.33 18.31 -3.67
CA CYS A 146 -4.89 18.18 -3.70
C CYS A 146 -4.24 19.49 -4.17
N LEU A 147 -3.28 19.99 -3.40
CA LEU A 147 -2.52 21.21 -3.72
C LEU A 147 -1.29 20.94 -4.60
N GLY A 148 -1.11 19.71 -5.12
CA GLY A 148 0.06 19.36 -5.92
C GLY A 148 1.39 19.47 -5.17
N SER A 149 1.39 19.31 -3.83
CA SER A 149 2.60 19.52 -3.01
C SER A 149 3.80 18.65 -3.41
N GLY A 150 3.55 17.46 -3.97
CA GLY A 150 4.62 16.53 -4.28
C GLY A 150 5.31 15.87 -3.07
N PHE A 151 4.64 15.77 -1.92
CA PHE A 151 5.18 15.05 -0.76
C PHE A 151 4.38 13.80 -0.38
N CYS A 152 3.88 13.07 -1.38
CA CYS A 152 3.01 11.92 -1.14
C CYS A 152 3.71 10.77 -0.41
N GLU A 153 5.02 10.58 -0.61
CA GLU A 153 5.79 9.46 -0.02
C GLU A 153 6.22 9.68 1.43
N VAL A 154 5.96 10.88 1.96
CA VAL A 154 6.21 11.22 3.36
C VAL A 154 4.93 11.64 4.09
N GLY A 155 3.78 11.25 3.55
CA GLY A 155 2.47 11.52 4.12
C GLY A 155 1.89 12.88 3.72
N CYS A 156 0.57 12.91 3.50
CA CYS A 156 -0.12 14.11 3.02
C CYS A 156 -0.45 15.07 4.17
N ARG A 157 0.32 16.15 4.31
CA ARG A 157 0.06 17.24 5.26
C ARG A 157 -1.29 17.94 5.08
N TYR A 158 -1.78 17.97 3.85
CA TYR A 158 -3.00 18.70 3.48
C TYR A 158 -4.28 17.85 3.55
N ASN A 159 -4.19 16.61 4.07
CA ASN A 159 -5.33 15.70 4.19
C ASN A 159 -6.07 15.43 2.85
N ALA A 160 -5.40 15.62 1.71
CA ALA A 160 -6.02 15.48 0.39
C ALA A 160 -6.16 14.01 -0.05
N LYS A 161 -5.32 13.13 0.49
CA LYS A 161 -5.24 11.71 0.15
C LYS A 161 -6.33 10.89 0.84
N HIS A 162 -7.02 10.03 0.10
CA HIS A 162 -8.01 9.09 0.62
C HIS A 162 -7.35 7.76 1.05
N HIS A 163 -6.42 7.84 1.99
CA HIS A 163 -5.75 6.68 2.58
C HIS A 163 -6.65 5.94 3.58
N ALA A 164 -6.28 4.71 3.95
CA ALA A 164 -7.08 3.86 4.83
C ALA A 164 -7.38 4.51 6.19
N PHE A 165 -6.44 5.28 6.76
CA PHE A 165 -6.69 6.06 7.98
C PHE A 165 -7.79 7.10 7.81
N LYS A 166 -7.87 7.79 6.67
CA LYS A 166 -8.87 8.83 6.47
C LYS A 166 -10.25 8.24 6.19
N VAL A 167 -10.28 7.16 5.41
CA VAL A 167 -11.53 6.62 4.86
C VAL A 167 -12.16 5.54 5.76
N LEU A 168 -11.34 4.65 6.32
CA LEU A 168 -11.82 3.44 7.00
C LEU A 168 -11.82 3.56 8.52
N LEU A 169 -10.82 4.25 9.09
CA LEU A 169 -10.69 4.38 10.55
C LEU A 169 -11.90 5.08 11.20
N PRO A 170 -12.42 6.21 10.69
CA PRO A 170 -13.57 6.86 11.31
C PRO A 170 -14.80 5.95 11.36
N ARG A 171 -15.02 5.16 10.30
CA ARG A 171 -16.11 4.17 10.24
C ARG A 171 -15.92 3.03 11.25
N LEU A 172 -14.69 2.50 11.35
CA LEU A 172 -14.34 1.49 12.37
C LEU A 172 -14.64 2.00 13.79
N LEU A 173 -14.17 3.22 14.12
CA LEU A 173 -14.35 3.80 15.45
C LEU A 173 -15.82 4.11 15.74
N ALA A 174 -16.56 4.64 14.75
CA ALA A 174 -18.00 4.92 14.87
C ALA A 174 -18.82 3.66 15.12
N ALA A 175 -18.39 2.51 14.58
CA ALA A 175 -19.00 1.21 14.83
C ALA A 175 -18.53 0.53 16.14
N GLY A 176 -17.77 1.23 17.00
CA GLY A 176 -17.29 0.73 18.28
C GLY A 176 -16.06 -0.18 18.19
N GLY A 177 -15.39 -0.22 17.04
CA GLY A 177 -14.10 -0.88 16.91
C GLY A 177 -12.96 -0.05 17.52
N GLU A 178 -11.91 -0.72 17.96
CA GLU A 178 -10.78 -0.11 18.66
C GLU A 178 -9.46 -0.31 17.89
N VAL A 179 -8.49 0.57 18.12
CA VAL A 179 -7.14 0.45 17.54
C VAL A 179 -6.10 0.63 18.65
N LEU A 180 -5.24 -0.39 18.80
CA LEU A 180 -4.05 -0.34 19.64
C LEU A 180 -2.82 -0.10 18.75
N SER A 181 -2.41 1.17 18.65
CA SER A 181 -1.21 1.61 17.92
C SER A 181 0.06 1.43 18.76
N ASN A 182 1.23 1.48 18.13
CA ASN A 182 2.53 1.22 18.75
C ASN A 182 2.56 -0.12 19.49
N CYS A 183 1.88 -1.13 18.94
CA CYS A 183 1.80 -2.46 19.48
C CYS A 183 2.02 -3.49 18.38
N VAL A 184 3.04 -4.32 18.53
CA VAL A 184 3.46 -5.29 17.50
C VAL A 184 2.97 -6.66 17.89
N ALA A 185 2.11 -7.26 17.07
CA ALA A 185 1.76 -8.68 17.20
C ALA A 185 3.00 -9.56 16.96
N VAL A 186 3.37 -10.37 17.95
CA VAL A 186 4.56 -11.23 17.89
C VAL A 186 4.21 -12.67 17.56
N ARG A 187 3.10 -13.18 18.10
CA ARG A 187 2.65 -14.56 17.96
C ARG A 187 1.12 -14.66 17.97
N VAL A 188 0.57 -15.48 17.09
CA VAL A 188 -0.84 -15.93 17.14
C VAL A 188 -0.91 -17.11 18.08
N VAL A 189 -1.75 -17.00 19.12
CA VAL A 189 -2.00 -18.12 20.04
C VAL A 189 -3.13 -18.96 19.43
N HIS A 190 -2.87 -20.26 19.23
CA HIS A 190 -3.86 -21.19 18.67
C HIS A 190 -3.76 -22.55 19.35
N GLN A 191 -4.90 -23.26 19.42
CA GLN A 191 -5.01 -24.59 20.01
C GLN A 191 -6.14 -25.36 19.33
N GLY A 192 -5.91 -26.64 19.01
CA GLY A 192 -6.92 -27.51 18.40
C GLY A 192 -7.42 -26.99 17.04
N GLY A 193 -6.54 -26.36 16.26
CA GLY A 193 -6.88 -25.79 14.95
C GLY A 193 -7.67 -24.47 14.98
N ALA A 194 -7.80 -23.84 16.15
CA ALA A 194 -8.52 -22.58 16.31
C ALA A 194 -7.68 -21.53 17.05
N ALA A 195 -7.78 -20.28 16.60
CA ALA A 195 -7.16 -19.15 17.29
C ALA A 195 -7.76 -18.98 18.70
N ARG A 196 -6.93 -18.49 19.62
CA ARG A 196 -7.29 -18.11 21.00
C ARG A 196 -6.94 -16.66 21.30
N GLY A 197 -6.04 -16.08 20.52
CA GLY A 197 -5.60 -14.73 20.75
C GLY A 197 -4.34 -14.36 19.99
N VAL A 198 -3.75 -13.26 20.41
CA VAL A 198 -2.49 -12.73 19.91
C VAL A 198 -1.67 -12.29 21.11
N GLU A 199 -0.41 -12.69 21.15
CA GLU A 199 0.60 -12.07 21.99
C GLU A 199 1.22 -10.92 21.20
N ALA A 200 1.37 -9.79 21.86
CA ALA A 200 1.90 -8.57 21.29
C ALA A 200 2.82 -7.85 22.28
N VAL A 201 3.57 -6.87 21.79
CA VAL A 201 4.42 -6.02 22.62
C VAL A 201 4.13 -4.56 22.36
N ALA A 202 3.96 -3.77 23.41
CA ALA A 202 3.92 -2.33 23.31
C ALA A 202 5.34 -1.81 23.03
N ILE A 203 5.48 -0.86 22.10
CA ILE A 203 6.78 -0.33 21.70
C ILE A 203 6.86 1.18 21.84
N ASN A 204 8.03 1.68 22.24
CA ASN A 204 8.30 3.11 22.22
C ASN A 204 8.32 3.61 20.75
N PRO A 205 7.53 4.65 20.40
CA PRO A 205 7.45 5.12 19.03
C PRO A 205 8.75 5.72 18.49
N VAL A 206 9.67 6.15 19.37
CA VAL A 206 10.95 6.74 18.99
C VAL A 206 12.08 5.72 19.10
N THR A 207 12.30 5.16 20.29
CA THR A 207 13.44 4.26 20.56
C THR A 207 13.22 2.84 20.05
N ARG A 208 11.97 2.48 19.69
CA ARG A 208 11.55 1.13 19.27
C ARG A 208 11.73 0.05 20.34
N GLN A 209 12.11 0.43 21.56
CA GLN A 209 12.25 -0.49 22.69
C GLN A 209 10.88 -1.05 23.11
N VAL A 210 10.87 -2.32 23.53
CA VAL A 210 9.69 -2.95 24.14
C VAL A 210 9.42 -2.29 25.49
N LEU A 211 8.19 -1.85 25.68
CA LEU A 211 7.69 -1.22 26.91
C LEU A 211 6.97 -2.23 27.82
N GLY A 212 6.44 -3.30 27.24
CA GLY A 212 5.71 -4.32 27.97
C GLY A 212 5.03 -5.31 27.04
N GLU A 213 4.64 -6.44 27.62
CA GLU A 213 3.87 -7.49 26.95
C GLU A 213 2.38 -7.16 26.97
N VAL A 214 1.68 -7.58 25.92
CA VAL A 214 0.24 -7.39 25.75
C VAL A 214 -0.36 -8.71 25.30
N GLU A 215 -1.25 -9.26 26.12
CA GLU A 215 -2.03 -10.44 25.77
C GLU A 215 -3.43 -10.05 25.32
N ILE A 216 -3.85 -10.55 24.16
CA ILE A 216 -5.16 -10.27 23.58
C ILE A 216 -5.88 -11.59 23.38
N THR A 217 -6.95 -11.84 24.15
CA THR A 217 -7.83 -12.99 23.92
C THR A 217 -8.84 -12.68 22.82
N ALA A 218 -8.91 -13.53 21.79
CA ALA A 218 -9.84 -13.37 20.68
C ALA A 218 -10.26 -14.72 20.09
N LYS A 219 -11.56 -14.85 19.77
CA LYS A 219 -12.11 -16.05 19.13
C LYS A 219 -11.68 -16.21 17.66
N ARG A 220 -11.31 -15.10 17.02
CA ARG A 220 -10.94 -15.02 15.60
C ARG A 220 -9.81 -14.01 15.46
N VAL A 221 -8.84 -14.33 14.61
CA VAL A 221 -7.69 -13.47 14.30
C VAL A 221 -7.64 -13.29 12.79
N CYS A 222 -7.67 -12.04 12.33
CA CYS A 222 -7.49 -11.69 10.92
C CYS A 222 -6.10 -11.09 10.74
N LEU A 223 -5.25 -11.75 9.96
CA LEU A 223 -3.91 -11.25 9.66
C LEU A 223 -3.97 -10.28 8.48
N SER A 224 -3.39 -9.10 8.67
CA SER A 224 -3.32 -8.04 7.65
C SER A 224 -2.01 -7.26 7.75
N ALA A 225 -0.92 -7.97 8.09
CA ALA A 225 0.38 -7.39 8.43
C ALA A 225 1.31 -7.25 7.21
N SER A 226 0.77 -6.90 6.03
CA SER A 226 1.43 -6.92 4.70
C SER A 226 1.77 -8.32 4.17
N ALA A 227 2.19 -8.42 2.89
CA ALA A 227 2.57 -9.69 2.27
C ALA A 227 3.68 -10.42 3.03
N THR A 228 4.73 -9.70 3.45
CA THR A 228 5.86 -10.30 4.17
C THR A 228 5.57 -10.47 5.67
N GLY A 229 4.95 -9.48 6.31
CA GLY A 229 4.70 -9.53 7.75
C GLY A 229 3.61 -10.54 8.14
N THR A 230 2.59 -10.77 7.30
CA THR A 230 1.62 -11.85 7.52
C THR A 230 2.30 -13.22 7.45
N ALA A 231 3.11 -13.47 6.42
CA ALA A 231 3.83 -14.74 6.30
C ALA A 231 4.79 -14.95 7.47
N ALA A 232 5.55 -13.92 7.85
CA ALA A 232 6.47 -13.99 8.99
C ALA A 232 5.75 -14.28 10.32
N LEU A 233 4.58 -13.67 10.54
CA LEU A 233 3.79 -13.91 11.75
C LEU A 233 3.21 -15.33 11.77
N LEU A 234 2.70 -15.84 10.64
CA LEU A 234 2.22 -17.22 10.53
C LEU A 234 3.33 -18.23 10.85
N LEU A 235 4.50 -18.06 10.23
CA LEU A 235 5.67 -18.94 10.43
C LEU A 235 6.14 -18.93 11.88
N ARG A 236 6.34 -17.75 12.49
CA ARG A 236 6.76 -17.65 13.90
C ARG A 236 5.72 -18.16 14.90
N SER A 237 4.46 -18.32 14.47
CA SER A 237 3.38 -18.79 15.31
C SER A 237 3.08 -20.28 15.12
N ASP A 238 3.87 -20.98 14.30
CA ASP A 238 3.66 -22.39 13.96
C ASP A 238 2.21 -22.68 13.52
N VAL A 239 1.60 -21.75 12.78
CA VAL A 239 0.26 -21.97 12.23
C VAL A 239 0.38 -23.00 11.11
N ARG A 240 -0.42 -24.06 11.21
CA ARG A 240 -0.42 -25.15 10.23
C ARG A 240 -0.67 -24.61 8.82
N ASP A 241 0.22 -24.96 7.90
CA ASP A 241 0.11 -24.64 6.48
C ASP A 241 -0.04 -25.92 5.65
N PRO A 242 -1.28 -26.39 5.43
CA PRO A 242 -1.53 -27.56 4.59
C PRO A 242 -1.20 -27.33 3.10
N SER A 243 -1.06 -26.07 2.67
CA SER A 243 -0.75 -25.72 1.28
C SER A 243 0.74 -25.61 0.98
N GLY A 244 1.56 -25.37 2.01
CA GLY A 244 3.00 -25.13 1.86
C GLY A 244 3.36 -23.77 1.25
N GLU A 245 2.41 -22.87 1.10
CA GLU A 245 2.57 -21.58 0.40
C GLU A 245 3.12 -20.46 1.30
N THR A 246 3.02 -20.61 2.63
CA THR A 246 3.37 -19.57 3.61
C THR A 246 4.85 -19.21 3.51
N GLY A 247 5.12 -17.99 3.06
CA GLY A 247 6.48 -17.48 2.88
C GLY A 247 7.16 -17.90 1.57
N ASN A 248 6.54 -18.76 0.76
CA ASN A 248 7.18 -19.37 -0.42
C ASN A 248 6.76 -18.75 -1.76
N THR A 249 5.78 -17.84 -1.77
CA THR A 249 5.21 -17.30 -3.03
C THR A 249 5.15 -15.78 -3.12
N LEU A 250 6.09 -15.09 -2.46
CA LEU A 250 6.20 -13.64 -2.54
C LEU A 250 6.34 -13.16 -4.00
N ARG A 251 5.46 -12.24 -4.39
CA ARG A 251 5.53 -11.51 -5.66
C ARG A 251 5.73 -10.04 -5.36
N ILE A 252 6.66 -9.41 -6.07
CA ILE A 252 6.95 -7.98 -5.99
C ILE A 252 7.05 -7.41 -7.41
N HIS A 253 6.98 -6.09 -7.53
CA HIS A 253 7.30 -5.38 -8.77
C HIS A 253 8.64 -4.67 -8.57
N PRO A 254 9.78 -5.28 -8.92
CA PRO A 254 11.06 -4.58 -8.92
C PRO A 254 11.00 -3.41 -9.87
N ALA A 255 11.32 -2.21 -9.38
CA ALA A 255 11.40 -1.01 -10.20
C ALA A 255 12.86 -0.71 -10.52
N VAL A 256 13.16 -0.55 -11.81
CA VAL A 256 14.44 -0.03 -12.28
C VAL A 256 14.23 1.43 -12.63
N ILE A 257 15.13 2.30 -12.17
CA ILE A 257 15.07 3.74 -12.43
C ILE A 257 16.02 4.04 -13.60
N ALA A 258 15.49 4.70 -14.62
CA ALA A 258 16.27 5.33 -15.68
C ALA A 258 16.17 6.85 -15.50
N ALA A 259 17.29 7.55 -15.64
CA ALA A 259 17.39 9.00 -15.54
C ALA A 259 18.26 9.54 -16.69
N GLY A 260 18.09 10.82 -17.01
CA GLY A 260 18.85 11.50 -18.05
C GLY A 260 18.75 13.01 -17.91
N ASP A 261 19.61 13.72 -18.65
CA ASP A 261 19.65 15.18 -18.66
C ASP A 261 18.60 15.74 -19.62
N PHE A 262 17.94 16.82 -19.19
CA PHE A 262 16.95 17.55 -19.97
C PHE A 262 17.38 19.01 -20.12
N GLU A 263 17.07 19.62 -21.27
CA GLU A 263 17.43 21.03 -21.55
C GLU A 263 16.87 22.01 -20.51
N GLU A 264 15.65 21.75 -20.02
CA GLU A 264 15.08 22.51 -18.90
C GLU A 264 14.89 21.61 -17.67
N PRO A 265 14.90 22.18 -16.45
CA PRO A 265 14.79 21.41 -15.20
C PRO A 265 13.52 20.56 -15.09
N VAL A 266 13.69 19.26 -14.79
CA VAL A 266 12.60 18.37 -14.35
C VAL A 266 12.73 18.16 -12.84
N LYS A 267 11.78 18.67 -12.06
CA LYS A 267 11.74 18.42 -10.62
C LYS A 267 10.86 17.21 -10.34
N ALA A 268 11.49 16.09 -10.03
CA ALA A 268 10.78 14.82 -9.80
C ALA A 268 9.83 14.87 -8.60
N TRP A 269 10.02 15.78 -7.65
CA TRP A 269 9.20 15.97 -6.45
C TRP A 269 8.09 17.03 -6.59
N GLU A 270 7.93 17.70 -7.73
CA GLU A 270 6.95 18.80 -7.85
C GLU A 270 5.62 18.30 -8.43
N GLY A 271 4.47 18.72 -7.89
CA GLY A 271 3.16 18.39 -8.44
C GLY A 271 2.59 17.04 -8.01
N ILE A 272 1.66 16.51 -8.82
CA ILE A 272 1.05 15.21 -8.57
C ILE A 272 1.94 14.10 -9.17
N PRO A 273 2.38 13.10 -8.37
CA PRO A 273 3.18 11.98 -8.88
C PRO A 273 2.36 11.10 -9.82
N GLN A 274 2.99 10.50 -10.84
CA GLN A 274 2.43 9.42 -11.68
C GLN A 274 0.99 9.68 -12.16
N THR A 275 0.79 10.78 -12.90
CA THR A 275 -0.47 11.11 -13.56
C THR A 275 -0.57 10.56 -14.98
N TYR A 276 0.54 10.06 -15.54
CA TYR A 276 0.60 9.40 -16.83
C TYR A 276 1.34 8.07 -16.75
N GLU A 277 0.94 7.10 -17.57
CA GLU A 277 1.59 5.80 -17.73
C GLU A 277 1.90 5.50 -19.20
N CYS A 278 2.94 4.70 -19.41
CA CYS A 278 3.18 4.01 -20.68
C CYS A 278 3.01 2.50 -20.48
N THR A 279 2.17 1.91 -21.34
CA THR A 279 1.75 0.51 -21.28
C THR A 279 2.14 -0.28 -22.53
N GLU A 280 3.02 0.26 -23.37
CA GLU A 280 3.45 -0.38 -24.62
C GLU A 280 3.97 -1.80 -24.41
N PHE A 281 4.71 -2.00 -23.31
CA PHE A 281 5.39 -3.26 -22.99
C PHE A 281 4.61 -4.11 -21.98
N LEU A 282 3.29 -3.91 -21.85
CA LEU A 282 2.41 -4.73 -21.01
C LEU A 282 1.61 -5.71 -21.86
N GLU A 283 2.18 -6.89 -22.09
CA GLU A 283 1.58 -8.00 -22.85
C GLU A 283 1.03 -9.05 -21.88
N LEU A 284 -0.07 -8.71 -21.22
CA LEU A 284 -0.61 -9.50 -20.10
C LEU A 284 -1.38 -10.75 -20.51
N ASP A 285 -1.73 -10.87 -21.79
CA ASP A 285 -2.42 -12.00 -22.40
C ASP A 285 -1.46 -13.09 -22.90
N LYS A 286 -0.15 -12.81 -22.95
CA LYS A 286 0.88 -13.76 -23.38
C LYS A 286 1.64 -14.32 -22.17
N PRO A 287 1.81 -15.65 -22.04
CA PRO A 287 2.54 -16.23 -20.92
C PRO A 287 3.97 -15.69 -20.75
N ASP A 288 4.68 -15.52 -21.87
CA ASP A 288 6.04 -15.02 -22.03
C ASP A 288 6.10 -13.55 -22.46
N GLY A 289 4.96 -12.86 -22.45
CA GLY A 289 4.86 -11.45 -22.84
C GLY A 289 5.68 -10.53 -21.94
N HIS A 290 6.08 -9.39 -22.49
CA HIS A 290 6.73 -8.34 -21.72
C HIS A 290 5.79 -7.84 -20.60
N ARG A 291 6.36 -7.55 -19.43
CA ARG A 291 5.62 -7.06 -18.25
C ARG A 291 6.25 -5.79 -17.68
N VAL A 292 6.63 -4.89 -18.58
CA VAL A 292 7.29 -3.63 -18.22
C VAL A 292 6.25 -2.52 -18.22
N TRP A 293 6.08 -1.90 -17.06
CA TRP A 293 5.24 -0.73 -16.88
C TRP A 293 6.13 0.49 -16.69
N VAL A 294 6.01 1.47 -17.57
CA VAL A 294 6.84 2.67 -17.52
C VAL A 294 6.03 3.82 -16.93
N LEU A 295 6.56 4.41 -15.87
CA LEU A 295 5.96 5.48 -15.10
C LEU A 295 7.01 6.56 -14.81
N PRO A 296 6.62 7.84 -14.70
CA PRO A 296 7.53 8.87 -14.23
C PRO A 296 8.01 8.53 -12.81
N ALA A 297 9.33 8.44 -12.64
CA ALA A 297 9.91 8.18 -11.34
C ALA A 297 9.64 9.36 -10.42
N PHE A 298 9.09 9.09 -9.23
CA PHE A 298 8.91 10.11 -8.21
C PHE A 298 10.07 10.03 -7.24
N ALA A 299 10.73 11.15 -6.99
CA ALA A 299 11.86 11.20 -6.07
C ALA A 299 11.82 12.52 -5.32
N HIS A 300 11.83 12.40 -4.00
CA HIS A 300 11.91 13.52 -3.07
C HIS A 300 13.30 14.18 -3.09
N PRO A 301 13.43 15.47 -2.71
CA PRO A 301 14.69 16.20 -2.76
C PRO A 301 15.90 15.47 -2.15
N MET A 302 15.76 14.84 -0.98
CA MET A 302 16.86 14.07 -0.38
C MET A 302 17.29 12.86 -1.22
N GLY A 303 16.39 12.27 -2.00
CA GLY A 303 16.69 11.15 -2.90
C GLY A 303 17.28 11.57 -4.24
N THR A 304 17.27 12.88 -4.56
CA THR A 304 17.80 13.47 -5.79
C THR A 304 19.03 14.35 -5.56
N ALA A 305 19.41 14.56 -4.29
CA ALA A 305 20.53 15.39 -3.87
C ALA A 305 21.85 14.62 -3.83
#